data_AF-A0A2I6QHI1-F1
#
_entry.id   AF-A0A2I6QHI1-F1
#
_cell.length_a   1.000
_cell.length_b   1.000
_cell.length_c   1.000
_cell.angle_alpha   90.00
_cell.angle_beta   90.00
_cell.angle_gamma   90.00
#
_symmetry.space_group_name_H-M   'P 1'
#
loop_
_entity.id
_entity.type
_entity.pdbx_description
1 polymer ?
#
loop_
_entity_poly.entity_id
_entity_poly.type
_entity_poly.pdbx_seq_one_letter_code
_entity_poly.pdbx_strand_id
1 'polypeptide(L)'
;MIIQELLEILVSSNDIGLEISEIEGDAILFYKFGDPPSLEDIYRQVEKMFCEFHKSLLSYEQHRYCQCKACADTIDLTLKVITHYGEFTGYNVRQFNKLIGKDIIVAHQLLKNDIELHEYWLVTPTLPEIIIHRRILRNGCNGKAVLNKPKAERSPSCIHSLAS
;
A
#
# COMPACT_ATOMS: atom_id res chain seq x y z
N MET A 1 -0.14 20.07 -3.22
CA MET A 1 0.50 19.34 -4.35
C MET A 1 -0.26 18.05 -4.50
N ILE A 2 -0.58 17.61 -5.72
CA ILE A 2 -1.45 16.43 -5.91
C ILE A 2 -0.99 15.19 -5.14
N ILE A 3 0.32 14.94 -5.03
CA ILE A 3 0.86 13.80 -4.28
C ILE A 3 0.40 13.83 -2.82
N GLN A 4 0.47 14.99 -2.14
CA GLN A 4 0.02 15.11 -0.75
C GLN A 4 -1.47 14.79 -0.61
N GLU A 5 -2.30 15.27 -1.54
CA GLU A 5 -3.73 14.98 -1.57
C GLU A 5 -4.00 13.48 -1.77
N LEU A 6 -3.24 12.83 -2.67
CA LEU A 6 -3.31 11.38 -2.89
C LEU A 6 -2.88 10.60 -1.64
N LEU A 7 -1.82 11.02 -0.96
CA LEU A 7 -1.39 10.41 0.31
C LEU A 7 -2.47 10.55 1.39
N GLU A 8 -3.10 11.71 1.52
CA GLU A 8 -4.21 11.93 2.45
C GLU A 8 -5.42 11.02 2.13
N ILE A 9 -5.69 10.79 0.84
CA ILE A 9 -6.72 9.84 0.40
C ILE A 9 -6.37 8.41 0.79
N LEU A 10 -5.12 7.99 0.62
CA LEU A 10 -4.69 6.66 1.05
C LEU A 10 -4.82 6.49 2.57
N VAL A 11 -4.44 7.50 3.35
CA VAL A 11 -4.60 7.51 4.81
C VAL A 11 -6.06 7.44 5.22
N SER A 12 -6.93 8.26 4.60
CA SER A 12 -8.36 8.29 4.91
C SER A 12 -9.12 7.04 4.43
N SER A 13 -8.54 6.28 3.48
CA SER A 13 -9.10 5.02 2.98
C SER A 13 -8.80 3.81 3.87
N ASN A 14 -8.07 3.98 4.97
CA ASN A 14 -7.67 2.93 5.90
C ASN A 14 -8.82 2.51 6.85
N ASP A 15 -9.46 1.38 6.54
CA ASP A 15 -10.57 0.81 7.29
C ASP A 15 -10.14 -0.30 8.27
N ILE A 16 -8.96 -0.90 8.07
CA ILE A 16 -8.49 -2.01 8.91
C ILE A 16 -7.67 -1.53 10.12
N GLY A 17 -7.62 -0.21 10.36
CA GLY A 17 -6.97 0.39 11.52
C GLY A 17 -5.45 0.20 11.51
N LEU A 18 -4.82 0.41 10.36
CA LEU A 18 -3.36 0.51 10.28
C LEU A 18 -2.88 1.82 10.90
N GLU A 19 -1.70 1.79 11.53
CA GLU A 19 -1.02 2.98 12.05
C GLU A 19 0.03 3.47 11.04
N ILE A 20 0.29 4.78 11.01
CA ILE A 20 1.32 5.35 10.15
C ILE A 20 2.63 5.37 10.93
N SER A 21 3.65 4.68 10.42
CA SER A 21 5.01 4.80 10.92
C SER A 21 5.67 6.06 10.39
N GLU A 22 5.70 6.20 9.06
CA GLU A 22 6.47 7.23 8.36
C GLU A 22 5.82 7.63 7.04
N ILE A 23 6.07 8.86 6.63
CA ILE A 23 5.77 9.38 5.28
C ILE A 23 7.08 9.88 4.70
N GLU A 24 7.52 9.29 3.58
CA GLU A 24 8.78 9.62 2.90
C GLU A 24 8.50 10.04 1.46
N GLY A 25 8.47 11.35 1.20
CA GLY A 25 8.17 11.87 -0.13
C GLY A 25 6.75 11.52 -0.57
N ASP A 26 6.63 10.50 -1.41
CA ASP A 26 5.41 9.97 -2.03
C ASP A 26 5.03 8.56 -1.53
N ALA A 27 5.68 8.08 -0.46
CA ALA A 27 5.40 6.79 0.16
C ALA A 27 4.88 6.94 1.60
N ILE A 28 4.00 6.01 2.00
CA ILE A 28 3.48 5.86 3.37
C ILE A 28 3.79 4.46 3.88
N LEU A 29 4.51 4.39 5.00
CA LEU A 29 4.71 3.14 5.73
C LEU A 29 3.62 2.99 6.80
N PHE A 30 2.74 2.02 6.61
CA PHE A 30 1.76 1.59 7.58
C PHE A 30 2.22 0.34 8.37
N TYR A 31 1.75 0.19 9.60
CA TYR A 31 2.01 -0.98 10.43
C TYR A 31 0.81 -1.30 11.33
N LYS A 32 0.78 -2.53 11.85
CA LYS A 32 -0.18 -2.92 12.87
C LYS A 32 0.40 -4.00 13.78
N PHE A 33 0.38 -3.75 15.08
CA PHE A 33 0.71 -4.75 16.09
C PHE A 33 -0.43 -5.77 16.25
N GLY A 34 -0.09 -6.99 16.68
CA GLY A 34 -1.05 -8.05 16.96
C GLY A 34 -1.17 -9.06 15.83
N ASP A 35 -2.32 -9.74 15.76
CA ASP A 35 -2.55 -10.76 14.75
C ASP A 35 -2.70 -10.13 13.34
N PRO A 36 -2.15 -10.78 12.30
CA PRO A 36 -2.31 -10.31 10.94
C PRO A 36 -3.80 -10.32 10.54
N PRO A 37 -4.30 -9.25 9.89
CA PRO A 37 -5.63 -9.29 9.28
C PRO A 37 -5.73 -10.42 8.26
N SER A 38 -6.95 -10.86 7.96
CA SER A 38 -7.11 -11.90 6.94
C SER A 38 -6.67 -11.38 5.56
N LEU A 39 -6.23 -12.29 4.68
CA LEU A 39 -5.88 -11.92 3.31
C LEU A 39 -7.05 -11.26 2.57
N GLU A 40 -8.29 -11.62 2.91
CA GLU A 40 -9.50 -11.00 2.35
C GLU A 40 -9.68 -9.56 2.83
N ASP A 41 -9.46 -9.28 4.13
CA ASP A 41 -9.54 -7.92 4.67
C ASP A 41 -8.48 -7.02 4.04
N ILE A 42 -7.27 -7.56 3.86
CA ILE A 42 -6.17 -6.81 3.24
C ILE A 42 -6.45 -6.58 1.76
N TYR A 43 -6.94 -7.59 1.04
CA TYR A 43 -7.36 -7.42 -0.34
C TYR A 43 -8.37 -6.28 -0.45
N ARG A 44 -9.41 -6.25 0.39
CA ARG A 44 -10.43 -5.20 0.38
C ARG A 44 -9.85 -3.83 0.71
N GLN A 45 -8.93 -3.78 1.68
CA GLN A 45 -8.22 -2.55 2.05
C GLN A 45 -7.42 -1.98 0.87
N VAL A 46 -6.65 -2.84 0.21
CA VAL A 46 -5.82 -2.46 -0.94
C VAL A 46 -6.69 -2.08 -2.12
N GLU A 47 -7.74 -2.84 -2.42
CA GLU A 47 -8.73 -2.52 -3.46
C GLU A 47 -9.37 -1.15 -3.24
N LYS A 48 -9.77 -0.84 -2.00
CA LYS A 48 -10.30 0.48 -1.65
C LYS A 48 -9.28 1.59 -1.90
N MET A 49 -8.04 1.42 -1.45
CA MET A 49 -6.95 2.39 -1.65
C MET A 49 -6.70 2.65 -3.14
N PHE A 50 -6.62 1.61 -3.98
CA PHE A 50 -6.52 1.76 -5.43
C PHE A 50 -7.70 2.55 -6.00
N CYS A 51 -8.92 2.18 -5.61
CA CYS A 51 -10.12 2.83 -6.10
C CYS A 51 -10.20 4.31 -5.76
N GLU A 52 -9.93 4.69 -4.52
CA GLU A 52 -9.96 6.10 -4.11
C GLU A 52 -8.81 6.89 -4.74
N PHE A 53 -7.62 6.29 -4.88
CA PHE A 53 -6.49 6.88 -5.58
C PHE A 53 -6.84 7.24 -7.04
N HIS A 54 -7.35 6.29 -7.82
CA HIS A 54 -7.70 6.54 -9.23
C HIS A 54 -8.93 7.44 -9.39
N LYS A 55 -9.92 7.36 -8.51
CA LYS A 55 -11.04 8.32 -8.51
C LYS A 55 -10.53 9.75 -8.32
N SER A 56 -9.54 9.94 -7.45
CA SER A 56 -8.93 11.25 -7.23
C SER A 56 -8.15 11.74 -8.44
N LEU A 57 -7.35 10.87 -9.08
CA LEU A 57 -6.64 11.21 -10.32
C LEU A 57 -7.63 11.65 -11.42
N LEU A 58 -8.69 10.88 -11.63
CA LEU A 58 -9.74 11.21 -12.61
C LEU A 58 -10.47 12.52 -12.27
N SER A 59 -10.76 12.76 -11.00
CA SER A 59 -11.36 14.02 -10.54
C SER A 59 -10.42 15.18 -10.81
N TYR A 60 -9.13 15.01 -10.50
CA TYR A 60 -8.13 16.03 -10.73
C TYR A 60 -8.02 16.40 -12.21
N GLU A 61 -8.00 15.41 -13.11
CA GLU A 61 -8.03 15.60 -14.57
C GLU A 61 -9.19 16.47 -15.03
N GLN A 62 -10.41 16.18 -14.57
CA GLN A 62 -11.62 16.90 -14.98
C GLN A 62 -11.61 18.37 -14.53
N HIS A 63 -10.90 18.69 -13.44
CA HIS A 63 -10.85 20.02 -12.86
C HIS A 63 -9.55 20.79 -13.19
N ARG A 64 -8.69 20.27 -14.09
CA ARG A 64 -7.46 20.97 -14.46
C ARG A 64 -7.75 22.18 -15.36
N TYR A 65 -7.40 23.37 -14.88
CA TYR A 65 -7.43 24.61 -15.68
C TYR A 65 -6.15 24.84 -16.52
N CYS A 66 -5.14 23.97 -16.38
CA CYS A 66 -3.84 24.11 -17.03
C CYS A 66 -3.58 22.97 -18.03
N GLN A 67 -3.14 23.31 -19.25
CA GLN A 67 -2.79 22.37 -20.31
C GLN A 67 -1.26 22.14 -20.45
N CYS A 68 -0.47 22.41 -19.41
CA CYS A 68 0.98 22.23 -19.52
C CYS A 68 1.39 20.75 -19.46
N LYS A 69 2.57 20.42 -19.98
CA LYS A 69 3.06 19.04 -20.09
C LYS A 69 3.26 18.38 -18.72
N ALA A 70 3.78 19.09 -17.73
CA ALA A 70 3.92 18.60 -16.36
C ALA A 70 2.55 18.31 -15.68
N CYS A 71 1.50 18.97 -16.12
CA CYS A 71 0.13 18.69 -15.70
C CYS A 71 -0.46 17.47 -16.44
N ALA A 72 -0.06 17.22 -17.69
CA ALA A 72 -0.44 16.01 -18.40
C ALA A 72 0.26 14.77 -17.79
N ASP A 73 1.53 14.86 -17.43
CA ASP A 73 2.31 13.74 -16.85
C ASP A 73 1.79 13.29 -15.47
N THR A 74 0.97 14.11 -14.80
CA THR A 74 0.28 13.72 -13.55
C THR A 74 -0.73 12.58 -13.75
N ILE A 75 -1.20 12.40 -14.99
CA ILE A 75 -2.14 11.35 -15.39
C ILE A 75 -1.48 9.96 -15.32
N ASP A 76 -0.15 9.92 -15.40
CA ASP A 76 0.63 8.68 -15.37
C ASP A 76 1.05 8.27 -13.96
N LEU A 77 0.49 8.91 -12.91
CA LEU A 77 0.70 8.47 -11.53
C LEU A 77 0.05 7.11 -11.30
N THR A 78 0.85 6.20 -10.74
CA THR A 78 0.46 4.82 -10.44
C THR A 78 0.58 4.55 -8.94
N LEU A 79 0.04 3.43 -8.47
CA LEU A 79 0.14 3.03 -7.07
C LEU A 79 0.77 1.64 -6.92
N LYS A 80 1.74 1.52 -6.02
CA LYS A 80 2.39 0.24 -5.66
C LYS A 80 2.12 -0.09 -4.20
N VAL A 81 1.44 -1.19 -3.95
CA VAL A 81 1.15 -1.62 -2.58
C VAL A 81 1.95 -2.86 -2.25
N ILE A 82 2.63 -2.87 -1.11
CA ILE A 82 3.43 -3.99 -0.63
C ILE A 82 2.93 -4.39 0.77
N THR A 83 2.47 -5.63 0.90
CA THR A 83 2.09 -6.22 2.19
C THR A 83 3.15 -7.23 2.60
N HIS A 84 3.74 -7.00 3.78
CA HIS A 84 4.74 -7.88 4.36
C HIS A 84 4.34 -8.27 5.79
N TYR A 85 4.49 -9.55 6.12
CA TYR A 85 4.23 -10.05 7.47
C TYR A 85 5.53 -10.47 8.10
N GLY A 86 5.78 -10.00 9.32
CA GLY A 86 7.05 -10.23 9.97
C GLY A 86 7.12 -9.59 11.35
N GLU A 87 8.29 -9.75 11.96
CA GLU A 87 8.56 -9.31 13.30
C GLU A 87 9.22 -7.93 13.30
N PHE A 88 8.64 -7.04 14.09
CA PHE A 88 9.19 -5.73 14.35
C PHE A 88 8.84 -5.27 15.76
N THR A 89 9.63 -4.34 16.27
CA THR A 89 9.41 -3.68 17.56
C THR A 89 9.38 -2.18 17.36
N GLY A 90 8.55 -1.51 18.16
CA GLY A 90 8.57 -0.06 18.27
C GLY A 90 9.61 0.38 19.29
N TYR A 91 10.31 1.47 19.02
CA TYR A 91 11.12 2.18 20.02
C TYR A 91 10.91 3.68 19.91
N ASN A 92 11.01 4.37 21.05
CA ASN A 92 10.76 5.81 21.13
C ASN A 92 12.09 6.56 21.15
N VAL A 93 12.26 7.48 20.22
CA VAL A 93 13.34 8.48 20.23
C VAL A 93 12.71 9.83 20.49
N ARG A 94 12.77 10.27 21.76
CA ARG A 94 12.06 11.47 22.24
C ARG A 94 10.55 11.37 21.94
N GLN A 95 10.07 12.15 20.97
CA GLN A 95 8.67 12.23 20.54
C GLN A 95 8.37 11.40 19.28
N PHE A 96 9.38 10.71 18.73
CA PHE A 96 9.24 9.93 17.51
C PHE A 96 9.17 8.44 17.85
N ASN A 97 8.10 7.78 17.42
CA ASN A 97 8.01 6.32 17.45
C ASN A 97 8.63 5.81 16.15
N LYS A 98 9.63 4.93 16.28
CA LYS A 98 10.31 4.31 15.14
C LYS A 98 10.13 2.81 15.21
N LEU A 99 10.04 2.18 14.05
CA LEU A 99 10.02 0.73 13.94
C LEU A 99 11.42 0.21 13.67
N ILE A 100 11.78 -0.89 14.34
CA ILE A 100 13.03 -1.62 14.09
C ILE A 100 12.74 -3.11 14.02
N GLY A 101 13.47 -3.79 13.14
CA GLY A 101 13.29 -5.22 12.93
C GLY A 101 13.85 -5.62 11.58
N LYS A 102 14.20 -6.89 11.44
CA LYS A 102 14.67 -7.43 10.16
C LYS A 102 13.60 -7.25 9.08
N ASP A 103 12.33 -7.44 9.44
CA ASP A 103 11.21 -7.37 8.51
C ASP A 103 10.84 -5.93 8.10
N ILE A 104 11.20 -4.93 8.91
CA ILE A 104 11.15 -3.51 8.50
C ILE A 104 12.16 -3.25 7.39
N ILE A 105 13.39 -3.78 7.52
CA ILE A 105 14.43 -3.65 6.49
C ILE A 105 13.96 -4.34 5.19
N VAL A 106 13.37 -5.53 5.29
CA VAL A 106 12.83 -6.25 4.14
C VAL A 106 11.72 -5.44 3.47
N ALA A 107 10.77 -4.88 4.22
CA ALA A 107 9.71 -4.03 3.67
C ALA A 107 10.27 -2.84 2.86
N HIS A 108 11.28 -2.13 3.40
CA HIS A 108 11.94 -1.05 2.67
C HIS A 108 12.70 -1.52 1.43
N GLN A 109 13.32 -2.70 1.47
CA GLN A 109 13.97 -3.28 0.29
C GLN A 109 12.96 -3.66 -0.78
N LEU A 110 11.81 -4.20 -0.40
CA LEU A 110 10.72 -4.53 -1.30
C LEU A 110 10.19 -3.27 -1.99
N LEU A 111 10.14 -2.10 -1.34
CA LEU A 111 9.74 -0.85 -2.02
C LEU A 111 10.69 -0.48 -3.18
N LYS A 112 11.96 -0.89 -3.11
CA LYS A 112 13.00 -0.61 -4.11
C LYS A 112 13.21 -1.73 -5.13
N ASN A 113 12.22 -2.61 -5.30
CA ASN A 113 12.33 -3.75 -6.19
C ASN A 113 12.38 -3.35 -7.68
N ASP A 114 12.90 -4.25 -8.53
CA ASP A 114 13.03 -4.08 -9.99
C ASP A 114 11.85 -4.67 -10.79
N ILE A 115 10.63 -4.74 -10.20
CA ILE A 115 9.45 -5.19 -10.94
C ILE A 115 9.10 -4.15 -12.01
N GLU A 116 9.09 -4.57 -13.28
CA GLU A 116 8.81 -3.70 -14.44
C GLU A 116 7.38 -3.11 -14.46
N LEU A 117 6.49 -3.60 -13.58
CA LEU A 117 5.14 -3.06 -13.45
C LEU A 117 5.16 -1.74 -12.67
N HIS A 118 4.48 -0.74 -13.23
CA HIS A 118 4.29 0.54 -12.56
C HIS A 118 3.15 0.49 -11.53
N GLU A 119 2.25 -0.50 -11.62
CA GLU A 119 1.11 -0.63 -10.73
C GLU A 119 0.86 -2.08 -10.33
N TYR A 120 0.91 -2.37 -9.03
CA TYR A 120 0.75 -3.73 -8.51
C TYR A 120 0.44 -3.76 -7.01
N TRP A 121 -0.12 -4.87 -6.57
CA TRP A 121 -0.10 -5.29 -5.18
C TRP A 121 0.82 -6.50 -5.02
N LEU A 122 1.84 -6.33 -4.18
CA LEU A 122 2.83 -7.33 -3.81
C LEU A 122 2.50 -7.88 -2.43
N VAL A 123 2.32 -9.19 -2.32
CA VAL A 123 2.21 -9.86 -1.03
C VAL A 123 3.38 -10.79 -0.87
N THR A 124 4.18 -10.56 0.16
CA THR A 124 5.20 -11.53 0.55
C THR A 124 4.61 -12.48 1.59
N PRO A 125 4.62 -13.79 1.35
CA PRO A 125 4.45 -14.76 2.41
C PRO A 125 5.61 -14.63 3.39
N THR A 126 5.45 -15.23 4.56
CA THR A 126 6.51 -15.37 5.56
C THR A 126 7.74 -16.17 5.06
N LEU A 127 7.79 -16.63 3.78
CA LEU A 127 8.93 -17.14 2.97
C LEU A 127 8.41 -17.73 1.62
N PRO A 128 9.26 -18.01 0.60
CA PRO A 128 9.77 -17.13 -0.45
C PRO A 128 8.84 -16.93 -1.67
N GLU A 129 7.53 -17.20 -1.58
CA GLU A 129 6.63 -17.10 -2.76
C GLU A 129 6.01 -15.71 -2.94
N ILE A 130 6.66 -14.83 -3.70
CA ILE A 130 6.08 -13.52 -4.01
C ILE A 130 4.81 -13.68 -4.87
N ILE A 131 3.66 -13.20 -4.36
CA ILE A 131 2.41 -13.14 -5.13
C ILE A 131 2.21 -11.71 -5.63
N ILE A 132 2.20 -11.54 -6.96
CA ILE A 132 1.90 -10.27 -7.62
C ILE A 132 0.47 -10.30 -8.14
N HIS A 133 -0.39 -9.46 -7.57
CA HIS A 133 -1.79 -9.32 -8.01
C HIS A 133 -1.94 -8.11 -8.94
N ARG A 134 -2.22 -8.40 -10.23
CA ARG A 134 -2.56 -7.38 -11.25
C ARG A 134 -4.07 -7.14 -11.40
N ARG A 135 -4.91 -8.04 -10.86
CA ARG A 135 -6.33 -8.14 -11.23
C ARG A 135 -7.25 -7.12 -10.54
N ILE A 136 -6.80 -6.47 -9.46
CA ILE A 136 -7.58 -5.44 -8.74
C ILE A 136 -8.06 -4.35 -9.72
N LEU A 137 -7.28 -4.05 -10.76
CA LEU A 137 -7.53 -2.98 -11.72
C LEU A 137 -8.55 -3.28 -12.81
N ARG A 138 -8.77 -4.56 -13.20
CA ARG A 138 -9.57 -4.88 -14.41
C ARG A 138 -11.07 -5.02 -14.20
N ASN A 139 -11.52 -5.28 -12.97
CA ASN A 139 -12.93 -5.56 -12.69
C ASN A 139 -13.66 -4.43 -11.96
N GLY A 140 -13.03 -3.26 -11.87
CA GLY A 140 -13.62 -2.07 -11.28
C GLY A 140 -13.83 -2.21 -9.78
N CYS A 141 -14.09 -1.07 -9.14
CA CYS A 141 -14.40 -0.90 -7.73
C CYS A 141 -15.70 -1.59 -7.25
N ASN A 142 -16.07 -2.73 -7.87
CA ASN A 142 -17.29 -3.51 -7.67
C ASN A 142 -17.02 -5.05 -7.75
N GLY A 143 -15.77 -5.52 -7.71
CA GLY A 143 -15.43 -6.93 -7.86
C GLY A 143 -15.37 -7.73 -6.55
N LYS A 144 -16.03 -8.89 -6.48
CA LYS A 144 -15.79 -9.86 -5.40
C LYS A 144 -14.43 -10.53 -5.59
N ALA A 145 -13.58 -10.48 -4.57
CA ALA A 145 -12.32 -11.20 -4.51
C ALA A 145 -12.56 -12.71 -4.63
N VAL A 146 -11.91 -13.37 -5.61
CA VAL A 146 -11.75 -14.83 -5.62
C VAL A 146 -10.31 -15.10 -5.26
N LEU A 147 -10.05 -15.33 -3.97
CA LEU A 147 -8.73 -15.65 -3.44
C LEU A 147 -8.69 -17.15 -3.12
N ASN A 148 -7.74 -17.87 -3.73
CA ASN A 148 -7.44 -19.24 -3.33
C ASN A 148 -6.70 -19.19 -1.99
N LYS A 149 -7.28 -19.81 -0.96
CA LYS A 149 -6.74 -19.82 0.41
C LYS A 149 -5.51 -20.73 0.51
N PRO A 150 -4.34 -20.24 0.96
CA PRO A 150 -3.37 -21.10 1.63
C PRO A 150 -3.83 -21.36 3.07
N LYS A 151 -3.58 -22.57 3.57
CA LYS A 151 -3.91 -22.94 4.96
C LYS A 151 -3.00 -22.17 5.92
N ALA A 152 -3.61 -21.54 6.93
CA ALA A 152 -2.91 -20.76 7.94
C ALA A 152 -2.18 -21.65 8.96
N GLU A 153 -0.87 -21.45 9.11
CA GLU A 153 -0.09 -21.80 10.30
C GLU A 153 0.38 -20.50 10.98
N ARG A 154 0.50 -20.51 12.30
CA ARG A 154 0.27 -19.37 13.22
C ARG A 154 1.44 -18.36 13.33
N SER A 155 1.06 -17.08 13.55
CA SER A 155 1.77 -15.85 14.03
C SER A 155 2.92 -15.26 13.17
N PRO A 156 3.26 -13.93 13.21
CA PRO A 156 2.67 -12.72 13.85
C PRO A 156 2.58 -11.45 12.92
N SER A 157 2.09 -10.32 13.48
CA SER A 157 2.16 -8.87 13.08
C SER A 157 2.36 -8.43 11.62
N CYS A 158 1.52 -7.47 11.18
CA CYS A 158 1.43 -7.05 9.78
C CYS A 158 2.08 -5.68 9.52
N ILE A 159 2.94 -5.62 8.51
CA ILE A 159 3.51 -4.39 7.96
C ILE A 159 2.85 -4.13 6.59
N HIS A 160 2.29 -2.94 6.41
CA HIS A 160 1.73 -2.51 5.14
C HIS A 160 2.56 -1.36 4.62
N SER A 161 3.37 -1.57 3.59
CA SER A 161 4.08 -0.48 2.93
C SER A 161 3.29 -0.06 1.70
N LEU A 162 2.80 1.19 1.65
CA LEU A 162 2.25 1.78 0.43
C LEU A 162 3.29 2.74 -0.16
N ALA A 163 3.62 2.57 -1.44
CA ALA A 163 4.43 3.54 -2.18
C ALA A 163 3.73 3.94 -3.47
N SER A 164 3.92 5.19 -3.88
CA SER A 164 3.62 5.62 -5.24
C SER A 164 4.68 5.08 -6.20
#